data_AF-A0A150PC20-F1
#
_entry.id   AF-A0A150PC20-F1
#
_cell.length_a   1.000
_cell.length_b   1.000
_cell.length_c   1.000
_cell.angle_alpha   90.00
_cell.angle_beta   90.00
_cell.angle_gamma   90.00
#
_symmetry.space_group_name_H-M   'P 1'
#
loop_
_entity.id
_entity.type
_entity.pdbx_description
1 polymer ?
#
loop_
_entity_poly.entity_id
_entity_poly.type
_entity_poly.pdbx_seq_one_letter_code
_entity_poly.pdbx_strand_id
1 'polypeptide(L)'
;MPGSSTAREEIDMMDPAFEEAVNSSGPGYEEAERKLRDAGAGAVPTLRRNLQHADPVARLIARVILDWFEGSAQDYQAALDYLDDAPQRLARTPIGNPPPLGVAAYLTQHFGARVVDLLAVRLVKGADWPHWRVMAVLFYLRDHARPSITEVLLRFAAGTQDDERRGAAIDAIRAARDPDLRANIEAERAHQAALGRVLHPTIVGLGVGHH
;
A
#
# COMPACT_ATOMS: atom_id res chain seq x y z
N MET A 1 26.33 -20.38 -39.53
CA MET A 1 25.34 -19.33 -39.24
C MET A 1 24.79 -19.55 -37.83
N PRO A 2 25.43 -19.02 -36.76
CA PRO A 2 24.87 -19.06 -35.42
C PRO A 2 24.12 -17.75 -35.17
N GLY A 3 22.81 -17.82 -35.03
CA GLY A 3 21.99 -16.62 -34.80
C GLY A 3 20.59 -17.00 -34.38
N SER A 4 20.39 -17.27 -33.09
CA SER A 4 19.11 -17.16 -32.36
C SER A 4 19.21 -17.85 -31.00
N SER A 5 20.10 -17.38 -30.11
CA SER A 5 20.11 -17.86 -28.71
C SER A 5 20.00 -16.75 -27.67
N THR A 6 20.06 -15.47 -28.06
CA THR A 6 20.05 -14.36 -27.10
C THR A 6 18.67 -13.76 -26.83
N ALA A 7 17.71 -13.88 -27.76
CA ALA A 7 16.37 -13.29 -27.58
C ALA A 7 15.41 -14.13 -26.70
N ARG A 8 15.82 -15.33 -26.28
CA ARG A 8 14.98 -16.24 -25.47
C ARG A 8 15.39 -16.34 -24.00
N GLU A 9 16.54 -15.80 -23.62
CA GLU A 9 16.96 -15.70 -22.21
C GLU A 9 16.51 -14.39 -21.53
N GLU A 10 15.94 -13.44 -22.29
CA GLU A 10 15.44 -12.14 -21.76
C GLU A 10 14.01 -12.21 -21.16
N ILE A 11 13.40 -13.40 -21.08
CA ILE A 11 11.97 -13.52 -20.75
C ILE A 11 11.69 -13.76 -19.25
N ASP A 12 12.68 -14.16 -18.43
CA ASP A 12 12.39 -14.66 -17.08
C ASP A 12 13.11 -13.96 -15.92
N MET A 13 13.88 -12.90 -16.17
CA MET A 13 14.36 -12.06 -15.07
C MET A 13 13.29 -11.03 -14.73
N MET A 14 12.56 -11.26 -13.64
CA MET A 14 11.86 -10.18 -12.95
C MET A 14 12.82 -9.01 -12.80
N ASP A 15 12.36 -7.81 -13.15
CA ASP A 15 13.16 -6.61 -13.00
C ASP A 15 13.60 -6.53 -11.54
N PRO A 16 14.92 -6.54 -11.25
CA PRO A 16 15.41 -6.58 -9.88
C PRO A 16 14.89 -5.39 -9.06
N ALA A 17 14.60 -4.25 -9.68
CA ALA A 17 14.03 -3.10 -8.98
C ALA A 17 12.57 -3.36 -8.52
N PHE A 18 11.79 -4.12 -9.28
CA PHE A 18 10.43 -4.47 -8.88
C PHE A 18 10.43 -5.50 -7.74
N GLU A 19 11.29 -6.51 -7.81
CA GLU A 19 11.46 -7.45 -6.71
C GLU A 19 11.93 -6.75 -5.43
N GLU A 20 12.89 -5.83 -5.56
CA GLU A 20 13.39 -5.01 -4.47
C GLU A 20 12.25 -4.19 -3.85
N ALA A 21 11.38 -3.57 -4.66
CA ALA A 21 10.22 -2.84 -4.17
C ALA A 21 9.22 -3.74 -3.43
N VAL A 22 8.96 -4.95 -3.95
CA VAL A 22 8.04 -5.91 -3.31
C VAL A 22 8.59 -6.42 -1.97
N ASN A 23 9.89 -6.68 -1.88
CA ASN A 23 10.50 -7.31 -0.71
C ASN A 23 11.03 -6.33 0.35
N SER A 24 11.25 -5.05 0.01
CA SER A 24 11.80 -4.05 0.93
C SER A 24 10.73 -3.38 1.79
N SER A 25 11.12 -2.54 2.76
CA SER A 25 10.23 -1.66 3.52
C SER A 25 10.99 -0.42 3.98
N GLY A 26 10.27 0.63 4.38
CA GLY A 26 10.83 1.91 4.80
C GLY A 26 11.72 2.50 3.70
N PRO A 27 12.92 3.01 4.04
CA PRO A 27 13.84 3.62 3.07
C PRO A 27 14.22 2.73 1.89
N GLY A 28 14.33 1.40 2.10
CA GLY A 28 14.66 0.47 1.01
C GLY A 28 13.54 0.37 -0.03
N TYR A 29 12.28 0.45 0.40
CA TYR A 29 11.15 0.51 -0.54
C TYR A 29 11.14 1.83 -1.30
N GLU A 30 11.39 2.95 -0.62
CA GLU A 30 11.42 4.28 -1.25
C GLU A 30 12.51 4.40 -2.31
N GLU A 31 13.68 3.80 -2.06
CA GLU A 31 14.76 3.72 -3.04
C GLU A 31 14.36 2.85 -4.24
N ALA A 32 13.81 1.66 -4.02
CA ALA A 32 13.40 0.76 -5.10
C ALA A 32 12.29 1.37 -5.97
N GLU A 33 11.30 2.01 -5.35
CA GLU A 33 10.25 2.75 -6.05
C GLU A 33 10.81 3.93 -6.85
N ARG A 34 11.78 4.67 -6.29
CA ARG A 34 12.48 5.74 -7.03
C ARG A 34 13.20 5.18 -8.25
N LYS A 35 13.94 4.07 -8.12
CA LYS A 35 14.59 3.39 -9.26
C LYS A 35 13.57 3.02 -10.36
N LEU A 36 12.42 2.48 -9.99
CA LEU A 36 11.35 2.16 -10.93
C LEU A 36 10.79 3.40 -11.62
N ARG A 37 10.60 4.51 -10.88
CA ARG A 37 10.14 5.78 -11.45
C ARG A 37 11.18 6.40 -12.39
N ASP A 38 12.46 6.37 -12.03
CA ASP A 38 13.57 6.92 -12.82
C ASP A 38 13.79 6.13 -14.12
N ALA A 39 13.49 4.83 -14.12
CA ALA A 39 13.49 4.01 -15.33
C ALA A 39 12.39 4.41 -16.34
N GLY A 40 11.35 5.13 -15.89
CA GLY A 40 10.29 5.68 -16.73
C GLY A 40 9.65 4.65 -17.65
N ALA A 41 9.63 4.93 -18.96
CA ALA A 41 9.06 4.04 -19.98
C ALA A 41 9.70 2.64 -20.00
N GLY A 42 10.96 2.50 -19.55
CA GLY A 42 11.65 1.22 -19.47
C GLY A 42 11.04 0.25 -18.46
N ALA A 43 10.43 0.75 -17.38
CA ALA A 43 9.78 -0.08 -16.36
C ALA A 43 8.35 -0.52 -16.76
N VAL A 44 7.71 0.13 -17.73
CA VAL A 44 6.30 -0.09 -18.08
C VAL A 44 5.98 -1.55 -18.45
N PRO A 45 6.77 -2.26 -19.27
CA PRO A 45 6.49 -3.67 -19.59
C PRO A 45 6.47 -4.56 -18.34
N THR A 46 7.43 -4.38 -17.44
CA THR A 46 7.51 -5.10 -16.16
C THR A 46 6.30 -4.80 -15.29
N LEU A 47 5.96 -3.52 -15.11
CA LEU A 47 4.84 -3.10 -14.26
C LEU A 47 3.52 -3.66 -14.79
N ARG A 48 3.29 -3.61 -16.12
CA ARG A 48 2.08 -4.18 -16.74
C ARG A 48 1.96 -5.69 -16.53
N ARG A 49 3.07 -6.43 -16.63
CA ARG A 49 3.09 -7.88 -16.33
C ARG A 49 2.70 -8.14 -14.87
N ASN A 50 3.18 -7.32 -13.95
CA ASN A 50 2.95 -7.46 -12.52
C ASN A 50 1.57 -6.96 -12.04
N LEU A 51 0.73 -6.41 -12.92
CA LEU A 51 -0.69 -6.16 -12.58
C LEU A 51 -1.46 -7.47 -12.28
N GLN A 52 -0.93 -8.62 -12.72
CA GLN A 52 -1.49 -9.94 -12.47
C GLN A 52 -0.71 -10.74 -11.41
N HIS A 53 0.20 -10.08 -10.67
CA HIS A 53 1.02 -10.75 -9.66
C HIS A 53 0.16 -11.43 -8.58
N ALA A 54 0.61 -12.57 -8.05
CA ALA A 54 -0.16 -13.33 -7.05
C ALA A 54 -0.29 -12.55 -5.73
N ASP A 55 0.77 -11.88 -5.28
CA ASP A 55 0.75 -10.98 -4.13
C ASP A 55 -0.03 -9.68 -4.46
N PRO A 56 -1.10 -9.35 -3.70
CA PRO A 56 -1.89 -8.14 -3.89
C PRO A 56 -1.11 -6.84 -3.70
N VAL A 57 -0.14 -6.79 -2.78
CA VAL A 57 0.69 -5.61 -2.55
C VAL A 57 1.56 -5.34 -3.76
N ALA A 58 2.12 -6.38 -4.39
CA ALA A 58 2.89 -6.24 -5.62
C ALA A 58 2.02 -5.71 -6.77
N ARG A 59 0.79 -6.23 -6.93
CA ARG A 59 -0.17 -5.69 -7.92
C ARG A 59 -0.43 -4.20 -7.69
N LEU A 60 -0.63 -3.80 -6.44
CA LEU A 60 -0.93 -2.41 -6.09
C LEU A 60 0.29 -1.50 -6.30
N ILE A 61 1.50 -1.95 -5.97
CA ILE A 61 2.75 -1.24 -6.29
C ILE A 61 2.84 -1.00 -7.82
N ALA A 62 2.62 -2.05 -8.62
CA ALA A 62 2.66 -1.93 -10.08
C ALA A 62 1.64 -0.91 -10.60
N ARG A 63 0.41 -0.94 -10.07
CA ARG A 63 -0.65 0.02 -10.41
C ARG A 63 -0.26 1.46 -10.05
N VAL A 64 0.17 1.70 -8.81
CA VAL A 64 0.55 3.04 -8.35
C VAL A 64 1.66 3.64 -9.21
N ILE A 65 2.67 2.87 -9.59
CA ILE A 65 3.77 3.37 -10.44
C ILE A 65 3.29 3.63 -11.88
N LEU A 66 2.41 2.79 -12.42
CA LEU A 66 1.79 3.07 -13.73
C LEU A 66 0.94 4.33 -13.69
N ASP A 67 0.09 4.50 -12.67
CA ASP A 67 -0.73 5.71 -12.48
C ASP A 67 0.14 6.96 -12.33
N TRP A 68 1.32 6.83 -11.70
CA TRP A 68 2.32 7.89 -11.61
C TRP A 68 2.74 8.36 -13.01
N PHE A 69 3.07 7.43 -13.91
CA PHE A 69 3.44 7.73 -15.30
C PHE A 69 2.26 8.25 -16.13
N GLU A 70 1.04 7.87 -15.79
CA GLU A 70 -0.19 8.23 -16.51
C GLU A 70 -0.80 9.57 -16.05
N GLY A 71 -0.10 10.31 -15.18
CA GLY A 71 -0.44 11.70 -14.83
C GLY A 71 -0.78 11.95 -13.37
N SER A 72 -0.75 10.92 -12.51
CA SER A 72 -1.05 11.06 -11.07
C SER A 72 0.15 11.57 -10.25
N ALA A 73 1.33 11.69 -10.87
CA ALA A 73 2.58 12.09 -10.20
C ALA A 73 2.45 13.34 -9.33
N GLN A 74 1.73 14.36 -9.80
CA GLN A 74 1.59 15.63 -9.06
C GLN A 74 0.77 15.46 -7.78
N ASP A 75 -0.40 14.80 -7.87
CA ASP A 75 -1.24 14.53 -6.69
C ASP A 75 -0.52 13.62 -5.70
N TYR A 76 0.20 12.61 -6.22
CA TYR A 76 0.95 11.66 -5.39
C TYR A 76 2.08 12.35 -4.64
N GLN A 77 2.90 13.15 -5.32
CA GLN A 77 3.98 13.90 -4.67
C GLN A 77 3.41 14.89 -3.65
N ALA A 78 2.39 15.66 -4.02
CA ALA A 78 1.79 16.65 -3.13
C ALA A 78 1.16 16.05 -1.86
N ALA A 79 0.59 14.84 -1.95
CA ALA A 79 0.06 14.13 -0.79
C ALA A 79 1.18 13.65 0.15
N LEU A 80 2.29 13.15 -0.40
CA LEU A 80 3.46 12.74 0.40
C LEU A 80 4.14 13.95 1.05
N ASP A 81 4.38 15.02 0.29
CA ASP A 81 4.94 16.28 0.80
C ASP A 81 4.07 16.84 1.94
N TYR A 82 2.75 16.79 1.78
CA TYR A 82 1.83 17.21 2.85
C TYR A 82 2.03 16.39 4.14
N LEU A 83 2.19 15.07 4.04
CA LEU A 83 2.43 14.21 5.21
C LEU A 83 3.80 14.46 5.84
N ASP A 84 4.81 14.82 5.07
CA ASP A 84 6.13 15.18 5.59
C ASP A 84 6.16 16.55 6.26
N ASP A 85 5.41 17.51 5.72
CA ASP A 85 5.32 18.88 6.25
C ASP A 85 4.29 19.04 7.37
N ALA A 86 3.37 18.09 7.55
CA ALA A 86 2.27 18.19 8.52
C ALA A 86 2.73 18.51 9.95
N PRO A 87 3.81 17.92 10.50
CA PRO A 87 4.33 18.31 11.82
C PRO A 87 4.65 19.81 11.92
N GLN A 88 5.30 20.39 10.92
CA GLN A 88 5.65 21.81 10.92
C GLN A 88 4.41 22.70 10.80
N ARG A 89 3.40 22.26 10.04
CA ARG A 89 2.18 23.03 9.76
C ARG A 89 1.13 22.96 10.88
N LEU A 90 1.06 21.83 11.58
CA LEU A 90 -0.08 21.49 12.45
C LEU A 90 0.28 21.16 13.89
N ALA A 91 1.57 21.12 14.26
CA ALA A 91 1.96 20.99 15.65
C ALA A 91 1.55 22.23 16.45
N ARG A 92 0.32 22.24 16.96
CA ARG A 92 -0.20 23.26 17.87
C ARG A 92 0.31 23.07 19.31
N THR A 93 1.17 22.07 19.58
CA THR A 93 1.66 21.75 20.91
C THR A 93 3.16 21.40 20.90
N PRO A 94 3.87 21.51 22.04
CA PRO A 94 5.30 21.19 22.16
C PRO A 94 5.68 19.74 21.84
N ILE A 95 4.71 18.82 21.81
CA ILE A 95 4.92 17.39 21.52
C ILE A 95 5.05 17.14 20.00
N GLY A 96 4.74 18.12 19.14
CA GLY A 96 5.13 18.08 17.72
C GLY A 96 4.29 17.18 16.80
N ASN A 97 3.23 16.52 17.28
CA ASN A 97 2.46 15.56 16.48
C ASN A 97 1.15 16.17 15.96
N PRO A 98 0.91 16.13 14.62
CA PRO A 98 -0.38 16.51 14.04
C PRO A 98 -1.54 15.65 14.54
N PRO A 99 -2.75 16.21 14.72
CA PRO A 99 -3.94 15.42 15.04
C PRO A 99 -4.34 14.54 13.83
N PRO A 100 -4.40 13.21 13.95
CA PRO A 100 -4.62 12.30 12.81
C PRO A 100 -5.90 12.59 12.02
N LEU A 101 -7.01 12.89 12.71
CA LEU A 101 -8.28 13.24 12.06
C LEU A 101 -8.20 14.54 11.25
N GLY A 102 -7.42 15.52 11.72
CA GLY A 102 -7.22 16.77 10.98
C GLY A 102 -6.41 16.55 9.70
N VAL A 103 -5.41 15.67 9.76
CA VAL A 103 -4.63 15.26 8.59
C VAL A 103 -5.49 14.49 7.59
N ALA A 104 -6.29 13.53 8.07
CA ALA A 104 -7.22 12.78 7.23
C ALA A 104 -8.26 13.68 6.54
N ALA A 105 -8.83 14.65 7.26
CA ALA A 105 -9.77 15.62 6.70
C ALA A 105 -9.13 16.48 5.59
N TYR A 106 -7.89 16.94 5.80
CA TYR A 106 -7.14 17.65 4.77
C TYR A 106 -6.90 16.79 3.54
N LEU A 107 -6.47 15.53 3.73
CA LEU A 107 -6.28 14.61 2.62
C LEU A 107 -7.57 14.43 1.79
N THR A 108 -8.69 14.22 2.47
CA THR A 108 -10.02 14.11 1.85
C THR A 108 -10.39 15.37 1.07
N GLN A 109 -10.22 16.55 1.66
CA GLN A 109 -10.61 17.82 1.04
C GLN A 109 -9.79 18.13 -0.22
N HIS A 110 -8.49 17.84 -0.22
CA HIS A 110 -7.58 18.29 -1.28
C HIS A 110 -7.32 17.21 -2.35
N PHE A 111 -7.26 15.93 -1.95
CA PHE A 111 -6.91 14.84 -2.85
C PHE A 111 -8.10 13.92 -3.18
N GLY A 112 -9.15 13.92 -2.35
CA GLY A 112 -10.32 13.05 -2.56
C GLY A 112 -9.91 11.58 -2.66
N ALA A 113 -10.44 10.83 -3.63
CA ALA A 113 -10.08 9.42 -3.81
C ALA A 113 -8.81 9.19 -4.67
N ARG A 114 -8.16 10.26 -5.16
CA ARG A 114 -7.09 10.17 -6.18
C ARG A 114 -5.83 9.50 -5.63
N VAL A 115 -5.53 9.66 -4.34
CA VAL A 115 -4.27 9.16 -3.73
C VAL A 115 -4.48 7.94 -2.84
N VAL A 116 -5.65 7.31 -2.89
CA VAL A 116 -6.01 6.16 -2.02
C VAL A 116 -5.08 4.96 -2.24
N ASP A 117 -4.79 4.57 -3.49
CA ASP A 117 -3.93 3.41 -3.75
C ASP A 117 -2.48 3.67 -3.33
N LEU A 118 -1.95 4.88 -3.59
CA LEU A 118 -0.64 5.30 -3.12
C LEU A 118 -0.53 5.19 -1.59
N LEU A 119 -1.50 5.75 -0.86
CA LEU A 119 -1.47 5.76 0.60
C LEU A 119 -1.69 4.37 1.20
N ALA A 120 -2.47 3.51 0.54
CA ALA A 120 -2.59 2.11 0.92
C ALA A 120 -1.26 1.35 0.77
N VAL A 121 -0.53 1.55 -0.34
CA VAL A 121 0.81 0.96 -0.51
C VAL A 121 1.76 1.48 0.56
N ARG A 122 1.83 2.80 0.77
CA ARG A 122 2.70 3.41 1.78
C ARG A 122 2.39 2.93 3.20
N LEU A 123 1.14 2.63 3.52
CA LEU A 123 0.76 2.09 4.82
C LEU A 123 1.41 0.72 5.11
N VAL A 124 1.49 -0.16 4.10
CA VAL A 124 2.13 -1.47 4.25
C VAL A 124 3.65 -1.38 4.13
N LYS A 125 4.15 -0.51 3.26
CA LYS A 125 5.58 -0.43 2.93
C LYS A 125 6.36 0.55 3.82
N GLY A 126 5.72 1.56 4.39
CA GLY A 126 6.28 2.57 5.28
C GLY A 126 6.38 2.09 6.74
N ALA A 127 7.22 1.09 6.98
CA ALA A 127 7.34 0.41 8.29
C ALA A 127 7.77 1.33 9.44
N ASP A 128 8.36 2.48 9.14
CA ASP A 128 8.94 3.47 10.05
C ASP A 128 8.06 4.71 10.27
N TRP A 129 6.84 4.72 9.73
CA TRP A 129 5.95 5.86 9.89
C TRP A 129 5.54 6.09 11.36
N PRO A 130 5.56 7.35 11.82
CA PRO A 130 5.12 7.69 13.16
C PRO A 130 3.64 7.37 13.32
N HIS A 131 3.24 7.01 14.54
CA HIS A 131 1.87 6.56 14.84
C HIS A 131 0.79 7.51 14.29
N TRP A 132 0.96 8.83 14.45
CA TRP A 132 -0.02 9.80 13.98
C TRP A 132 -0.26 9.73 12.46
N ARG A 133 0.78 9.46 11.66
CA ARG A 133 0.73 9.40 10.20
C ARG A 133 0.00 8.14 9.75
N VAL A 134 0.30 7.01 10.39
CA VAL A 134 -0.39 5.75 10.17
C VAL A 134 -1.88 5.88 10.47
N MET A 135 -2.24 6.43 11.63
CA MET A 135 -3.64 6.64 12.00
C MET A 135 -4.36 7.61 11.05
N ALA A 136 -3.71 8.69 10.62
CA ALA A 136 -4.28 9.64 9.68
C ALA A 136 -4.62 8.97 8.34
N VAL A 137 -3.70 8.15 7.82
CA VAL A 137 -3.92 7.40 6.59
C VAL A 137 -5.03 6.35 6.77
N LEU A 138 -5.06 5.62 7.87
CA LEU A 138 -6.14 4.66 8.15
C LEU A 138 -7.52 5.32 8.19
N PHE A 139 -7.65 6.50 8.82
CA PHE A 139 -8.90 7.25 8.83
C PHE A 139 -9.30 7.75 7.43
N TYR A 140 -8.33 8.26 6.67
CA TYR A 140 -8.57 8.65 5.28
C TYR A 140 -9.00 7.47 4.41
N LEU A 141 -8.34 6.31 4.52
CA LEU A 141 -8.68 5.11 3.74
C LEU A 141 -10.06 4.55 4.12
N ARG A 142 -10.48 4.66 5.38
CA ARG A 142 -11.83 4.31 5.82
C ARG A 142 -12.89 5.22 5.15
N ASP A 143 -12.61 6.51 5.04
CA ASP A 143 -13.57 7.48 4.49
C ASP A 143 -13.64 7.40 2.94
N HIS A 144 -12.61 6.87 2.28
CA HIS A 144 -12.56 6.58 0.84
C HIS A 144 -12.48 5.08 0.55
N ALA A 145 -13.15 4.28 1.38
CA ALA A 145 -13.01 2.84 1.33
C ALA A 145 -13.49 2.26 -0.01
N ARG A 146 -12.67 1.38 -0.57
CA ARG A 146 -12.95 0.69 -1.83
C ARG A 146 -12.41 -0.74 -1.80
N PRO A 147 -13.04 -1.70 -2.50
CA PRO A 147 -12.60 -3.09 -2.50
C PRO A 147 -11.14 -3.29 -2.92
N SER A 148 -10.60 -2.43 -3.81
CA SER A 148 -9.24 -2.56 -4.33
C SER A 148 -8.13 -2.43 -3.28
N ILE A 149 -8.40 -1.87 -2.11
CA ILE A 149 -7.41 -1.71 -1.02
C ILE A 149 -7.60 -2.72 0.12
N THR A 150 -8.66 -3.54 0.10
CA THR A 150 -8.97 -4.48 1.19
C THR A 150 -7.83 -5.45 1.45
N GLU A 151 -7.26 -6.04 0.41
CA GLU A 151 -6.16 -7.01 0.53
C GLU A 151 -4.92 -6.36 1.19
N VAL A 152 -4.64 -5.09 0.87
CA VAL A 152 -3.51 -4.34 1.43
C VAL A 152 -3.77 -3.96 2.89
N LEU A 153 -5.00 -3.56 3.23
CA LEU A 153 -5.40 -3.33 4.63
C LEU A 153 -5.36 -4.63 5.46
N LEU A 154 -5.73 -5.77 4.88
CA LEU A 154 -5.60 -7.09 5.52
C LEU A 154 -4.13 -7.42 5.80
N ARG A 155 -3.24 -7.22 4.81
CA ARG A 155 -1.79 -7.41 4.99
C ARG A 155 -1.24 -6.52 6.09
N PHE A 156 -1.63 -5.24 6.13
CA PHE A 156 -1.25 -4.32 7.20
C PHE A 156 -1.74 -4.79 8.57
N ALA A 157 -3.03 -5.12 8.69
CA ALA A 157 -3.62 -5.57 9.95
C ALA A 157 -2.98 -6.87 10.47
N ALA A 158 -2.62 -7.78 9.58
CA ALA A 158 -1.94 -9.03 9.91
C ALA A 158 -0.48 -8.80 10.35
N GLY A 159 0.21 -7.81 9.76
CA GLY A 159 1.62 -7.51 10.04
C GLY A 159 1.87 -6.63 11.26
N THR A 160 0.92 -5.76 11.64
CA THR A 160 1.11 -4.82 12.74
C THR A 160 1.02 -5.47 14.13
N GLN A 161 1.95 -5.12 15.02
CA GLN A 161 1.94 -5.50 16.43
C GLN A 161 1.15 -4.51 17.32
N ASP A 162 0.77 -3.36 16.78
CA ASP A 162 0.00 -2.32 17.47
C ASP A 162 -1.50 -2.58 17.29
N ASP A 163 -2.18 -2.88 18.40
CA ASP A 163 -3.61 -3.25 18.45
C ASP A 163 -4.52 -2.09 18.02
N GLU A 164 -4.14 -0.85 18.30
CA GLU A 164 -4.92 0.32 17.90
C GLU A 164 -4.87 0.49 16.37
N ARG A 165 -3.68 0.40 15.78
CA ARG A 165 -3.51 0.41 14.32
C ARG A 165 -4.26 -0.76 13.68
N ARG A 166 -4.23 -1.95 14.29
CA ARG A 166 -4.98 -3.12 13.80
C ARG A 166 -6.47 -2.86 13.82
N GLY A 167 -7.01 -2.31 14.92
CA GLY A 167 -8.42 -1.95 15.05
C GLY A 167 -8.86 -0.95 13.97
N ALA A 168 -8.09 0.11 13.76
CA ALA A 168 -8.40 1.11 12.74
C ALA A 168 -8.34 0.55 11.30
N ALA A 169 -7.40 -0.36 11.01
CA ALA A 169 -7.37 -1.07 9.73
C ALA A 169 -8.58 -1.98 9.53
N ILE A 170 -9.01 -2.67 10.58
CA ILE A 170 -10.22 -3.49 10.57
C ILE A 170 -11.47 -2.64 10.30
N ASP A 171 -11.57 -1.46 10.89
CA ASP A 171 -12.68 -0.54 10.65
C ASP A 171 -12.67 -0.02 9.20
N ALA A 172 -11.50 0.27 8.63
CA ALA A 172 -11.36 0.61 7.21
C ALA A 172 -11.78 -0.54 6.28
N ILE A 173 -11.41 -1.79 6.60
CA ILE A 173 -11.85 -2.98 5.86
C ILE A 173 -13.38 -3.13 5.89
N ARG A 174 -14.01 -2.95 7.06
CA ARG A 174 -15.47 -3.02 7.18
C ARG A 174 -16.16 -1.92 6.37
N ALA A 175 -15.59 -0.71 6.35
CA ALA A 175 -16.12 0.40 5.57
C ALA A 175 -16.08 0.13 4.05
N ALA A 176 -15.10 -0.65 3.57
CA ALA A 176 -14.95 -0.96 2.14
C ALA A 176 -16.09 -1.82 1.58
N ARG A 177 -16.82 -2.55 2.43
CA ARG A 177 -17.92 -3.45 2.04
C ARG A 177 -17.55 -4.37 0.87
N ASP A 178 -16.34 -4.89 0.92
CA ASP A 178 -15.78 -5.73 -0.13
C ASP A 178 -16.57 -7.06 -0.23
N PRO A 179 -17.22 -7.36 -1.37
CA PRO A 179 -17.97 -8.60 -1.55
C PRO A 179 -17.06 -9.83 -1.48
N ASP A 180 -15.77 -9.67 -1.77
CA ASP A 180 -14.79 -10.75 -1.81
C ASP A 180 -14.00 -10.85 -0.50
N LEU A 181 -14.40 -10.12 0.56
CA LEU A 181 -13.70 -10.08 1.85
C LEU A 181 -13.39 -11.48 2.40
N ARG A 182 -14.32 -12.42 2.29
CA ARG A 182 -14.12 -13.79 2.78
C ARG A 182 -13.00 -14.52 2.03
N ALA A 183 -12.95 -14.37 0.70
CA ALA A 183 -11.89 -14.96 -0.12
C ALA A 183 -10.54 -14.30 0.20
N ASN A 184 -10.53 -12.98 0.36
CA ASN A 184 -9.33 -12.20 0.70
C ASN A 184 -8.76 -12.59 2.08
N ILE A 185 -9.61 -12.83 3.08
CA ILE A 185 -9.18 -13.33 4.40
C ILE A 185 -8.54 -14.71 4.31
N GLU A 186 -9.10 -15.63 3.51
CA GLU A 186 -8.54 -16.98 3.36
C GLU A 186 -7.21 -16.94 2.60
N ALA A 187 -7.10 -16.12 1.56
CA ALA A 187 -5.84 -15.90 0.85
C ALA A 187 -4.76 -15.35 1.79
N GLU A 188 -5.08 -14.36 2.62
CA GLU A 188 -4.14 -13.80 3.59
C GLU A 188 -3.79 -14.82 4.70
N ARG A 189 -4.75 -15.65 5.14
CA ARG A 189 -4.47 -16.77 6.06
C ARG A 189 -3.46 -17.75 5.45
N ALA A 190 -3.66 -18.16 4.20
CA ALA A 190 -2.75 -19.07 3.51
C ALA A 190 -1.35 -18.44 3.36
N HIS A 191 -1.29 -17.14 3.06
CA HIS A 191 -0.05 -16.39 3.03
C HIS A 191 0.68 -16.37 4.39
N GLN A 192 -0.01 -16.04 5.47
CA GLN A 192 0.58 -16.05 6.82
C GLN A 192 1.07 -17.46 7.21
N ALA A 193 0.31 -18.51 6.88
CA ALA A 193 0.72 -19.89 7.12
C ALA A 193 2.00 -20.25 6.36
N ALA A 194 2.15 -19.82 5.10
CA ALA A 194 3.38 -20.01 4.33
C ALA A 194 4.59 -19.29 4.95
N LEU A 195 4.36 -18.20 5.69
CA LEU A 195 5.38 -17.50 6.48
C LEU A 195 5.61 -18.08 7.88
N GLY A 196 4.95 -19.18 8.24
CA GLY A 196 5.00 -19.78 9.58
C GLY A 196 4.31 -18.93 10.66
N ARG A 197 3.36 -18.07 10.27
CA ARG A 197 2.61 -17.18 11.15
C ARG A 197 1.14 -17.58 11.20
N VAL A 198 0.47 -17.17 12.27
CA VAL A 198 -0.98 -17.37 12.44
C VAL A 198 -1.67 -16.02 12.30
N LEU A 199 -2.71 -15.96 11.47
CA LEU A 199 -3.52 -14.76 11.30
C LEU A 199 -4.23 -14.41 12.61
N HIS A 200 -4.19 -13.13 12.99
CA HIS A 200 -4.76 -12.66 14.25
C HIS A 200 -6.27 -12.99 14.37
N PRO A 201 -6.77 -13.48 15.53
CA PRO A 201 -8.17 -13.90 15.68
C PRO A 201 -9.20 -12.84 15.31
N THR A 202 -8.94 -11.56 15.62
CA THR A 202 -9.83 -10.45 15.27
C THR A 202 -10.03 -10.31 13.75
N ILE A 203 -9.00 -10.60 12.94
CA ILE A 203 -9.09 -10.56 11.48
C ILE A 203 -9.91 -11.75 10.99
N VAL A 204 -9.69 -12.94 11.56
CA VAL A 204 -10.49 -14.14 11.26
C VAL A 204 -11.97 -13.90 11.56
N GLY A 205 -12.29 -13.19 12.64
CA GLY A 205 -13.65 -12.83 13.01
C GLY A 205 -14.39 -11.94 11.99
N LEU A 206 -13.67 -11.25 11.09
CA LEU A 206 -14.30 -10.43 10.05
C LEU A 206 -15.06 -11.25 9.02
N GLY A 207 -14.63 -12.49 8.76
CA GLY A 207 -15.29 -13.38 7.80
C GLY A 207 -16.55 -14.07 8.32
N VAL A 208 -16.91 -13.85 9.59
CA VAL A 208 -18.00 -14.57 10.29
C VAL A 208 -19.21 -13.67 10.59
N GLY A 209 -19.08 -12.35 10.41
CA GLY A 209 -20.14 -11.36 10.70
C GLY A 209 -21.26 -11.35 9.66
N HIS A 210 -22.50 -11.44 10.15
CA HIS A 210 -23.78 -11.64 9.45
C HIS A 210 -24.05 -10.79 8.20
N HIS A 211 -24.43 -11.47 7.12
CA HIS A 211 -25.37 -10.96 6.11
C HIS A 211 -26.78 -10.81 6.70
#